data_AF-A0A645IKN0-F1
#
_entry.id   AF-A0A645IKN0-F1
#
_cell.length_a   1.000
_cell.length_b   1.000
_cell.length_c   1.000
_cell.angle_alpha   90.00
_cell.angle_beta   90.00
_cell.angle_gamma   90.00
#
_symmetry.space_group_name_H-M   'P 1'
#
loop_
_entity.id
_entity.type
_entity.pdbx_description
1 polymer ?
#
loop_
_entity_poly.entity_id
_entity_poly.type
_entity_poly.pdbx_seq_one_letter_code
_entity_poly.pdbx_strand_id
1 'polypeptide(L)' 'MSTSTRNFPNRLGIDTRVYLGSAELAAVCALMGKIPSVEEYMAQVEVVNKKAADIYRYMNFDQIEEFKSVADTVTV' A
#
# COMPACT_ATOMS: atom_id res chain seq x y z
N MET A 1 -8.13 9.22 -4.43
CA MET A 1 -6.79 9.10 -3.80
C MET A 1 -6.00 8.07 -4.57
N SER A 2 -4.72 8.25 -4.81
CA SER A 2 -3.87 7.32 -5.57
C SER A 2 -2.49 7.22 -4.94
N THR A 3 -1.90 6.02 -4.94
CA THR A 3 -0.50 5.75 -4.58
C THR A 3 0.43 5.79 -5.80
N SER A 4 -0.10 6.20 -6.96
CA SER A 4 0.68 6.38 -8.18
C SER A 4 1.73 7.49 -8.02
N THR A 5 2.65 7.56 -8.98
CA THR A 5 3.71 8.57 -9.00
C THR A 5 3.28 9.90 -9.62
N ARG A 6 2.10 9.97 -10.26
CA ARG A 6 1.67 11.12 -11.07
C ARG A 6 0.15 11.28 -11.06
N ASN A 7 -0.31 12.55 -11.06
CA ASN A 7 -1.72 12.95 -11.07
C ASN A 7 -2.04 14.09 -12.07
N PHE A 8 -1.26 14.23 -13.14
CA PHE A 8 -1.54 15.24 -14.17
C PHE A 8 -2.90 15.02 -14.86
N PRO A 9 -3.51 16.09 -15.44
CA PRO A 9 -4.82 15.99 -16.09
C PRO A 9 -4.90 14.85 -17.11
N ASN A 10 -6.06 14.18 -17.18
CA ASN A 10 -6.32 13.07 -18.11
C ASN A 10 -5.41 11.83 -17.94
N ARG A 11 -4.75 11.67 -16.79
CA ARG A 11 -3.92 10.47 -16.52
C ARG A 11 -4.75 9.24 -16.15
N LEU A 12 -5.65 9.37 -15.17
CA LEU A 12 -6.49 8.28 -14.69
C LEU A 12 -7.95 8.38 -15.14
N GLY A 13 -8.36 9.54 -15.64
CA GLY A 13 -9.71 9.80 -16.10
C GLY A 13 -9.85 11.22 -16.64
N ILE A 14 -10.84 11.42 -17.52
CA ILE A 14 -11.23 12.72 -18.05
C ILE A 14 -11.88 13.53 -16.93
N ASP A 15 -11.56 14.83 -16.83
CA ASP A 15 -12.08 15.77 -15.82
C ASP A 15 -12.04 15.26 -14.36
N THR A 16 -11.07 14.39 -14.07
CA THR A 16 -10.94 13.74 -12.77
C THR A 16 -9.88 14.46 -11.93
N ARG A 17 -10.23 14.77 -10.68
CA ARG A 17 -9.28 15.28 -9.68
C ARG A 17 -8.65 14.11 -8.91
N VAL A 18 -7.35 13.94 -9.09
CA VAL A 18 -6.58 12.87 -8.44
C VAL A 18 -5.63 13.47 -7.41
N TYR A 19 -5.72 12.97 -6.18
CA TYR A 19 -4.84 13.33 -5.07
C TYR A 19 -3.87 12.18 -4.81
N LEU A 20 -2.57 12.49 -4.66
CA LEU A 20 -1.54 11.52 -4.34
C LEU A 20 -1.39 11.38 -2.82
N GLY A 21 -1.27 10.16 -2.33
CA GLY A 21 -1.14 9.86 -0.90
C GLY A 21 -0.58 8.45 -0.66
N SER A 22 -0.36 8.09 0.60
CA SER A 22 0.11 6.75 0.99
C SER A 22 -0.97 5.68 0.82
N ALA A 23 -0.57 4.41 0.89
CA ALA A 23 -1.50 3.29 0.79
C ALA A 23 -2.49 3.28 1.96
N GLU A 24 -2.03 3.59 3.17
CA GLU A 24 -2.83 3.67 4.38
C GLU A 24 -3.88 4.79 4.25
N LEU A 25 -3.47 5.99 3.83
CA LEU A 25 -4.39 7.10 3.63
C LEU A 25 -5.40 6.80 2.52
N ALA A 26 -4.98 6.14 1.43
CA ALA A 26 -5.87 5.71 0.37
C ALA A 26 -6.92 4.71 0.86
N ALA A 27 -6.52 3.73 1.69
CA ALA A 27 -7.44 2.77 2.30
C ALA A 27 -8.46 3.45 3.22
N VAL A 28 -8.01 4.41 4.05
CA VAL A 28 -8.92 5.20 4.90
C VAL A 28 -9.89 6.04 4.05
N CYS A 29 -9.40 6.70 3.00
CA CYS A 29 -10.26 7.44 2.08
C CYS A 29 -11.30 6.55 1.39
N ALA A 30 -10.92 5.32 1.02
CA ALA A 30 -11.83 4.36 0.40
C ALA A 30 -12.91 3.88 1.37
N LEU A 31 -12.55 3.65 2.64
CA LEU A 31 -13.49 3.26 3.69
C LEU A 31 -14.48 4.40 4.03
N MET A 32 -14.00 5.64 4.10
CA MET A 32 -14.81 6.79 4.53
C MET A 32 -15.54 7.51 3.39
N GLY A 33 -15.15 7.28 2.13
CA GLY A 33 -15.70 7.98 0.97
C GLY A 33 -15.30 9.47 0.86
N LYS A 34 -14.36 9.93 1.70
CA LYS A 34 -13.87 11.32 1.74
C LYS A 34 -12.39 11.37 2.13
N ILE A 35 -11.73 12.52 1.91
CA ILE A 35 -10.42 12.78 2.51
C ILE A 35 -10.65 13.07 4.01
N PRO A 36 -10.04 12.31 4.94
CA PRO A 36 -10.27 12.46 6.37
C PRO A 36 -9.58 13.70 6.94
N SER A 37 -9.99 14.13 8.14
CA SER A 37 -9.16 14.99 8.98
C SER A 37 -7.96 14.22 9.54
N VAL A 38 -7.00 14.93 10.14
CA VAL A 38 -5.85 14.29 10.78
C VAL A 38 -6.29 13.39 11.94
N GLU A 39 -7.23 13.86 12.75
CA GLU A 39 -7.78 13.12 13.89
C GLU A 39 -8.50 11.85 13.44
N GLU A 40 -9.34 11.95 12.40
CA GLU A 40 -10.02 10.81 11.80
C GLU A 40 -9.02 9.78 11.25
N TYR A 41 -7.98 10.24 10.56
CA TYR A 41 -6.93 9.37 10.02
C TYR A 41 -6.17 8.63 11.13
N MET A 42 -5.71 9.36 12.17
CA MET A 42 -4.94 8.76 13.26
C MET A 42 -5.74 7.71 14.03
N ALA A 43 -7.03 7.95 14.23
CA ALA A 43 -7.93 6.98 14.87
C ALA A 43 -8.06 5.68 14.06
N GLN A 44 -8.10 5.76 12.72
CA GLN A 44 -8.20 4.57 11.86
C GLN A 44 -6.88 3.79 11.74
N VAL A 45 -5.75 4.50 11.67
CA VAL A 45 -4.43 3.87 11.47
C VAL A 45 -3.89 3.17 12.72
N GLU A 46 -4.38 3.52 13.91
CA GLU A 46 -3.93 2.91 15.18
C GLU A 46 -4.02 1.38 15.17
N VAL A 47 -5.04 0.81 14.53
CA VAL A 47 -5.24 -0.65 14.43
C VAL A 47 -4.13 -1.31 13.61
N VAL A 48 -3.70 -0.66 12.52
CA VAL A 48 -2.60 -1.14 11.67
C VAL A 48 -1.28 -1.08 12.45
N ASN A 49 -1.05 0.00 13.19
CA ASN A 49 0.17 0.19 13.97
C ASN A 49 0.38 -0.90 15.03
N LYS A 50 -0.71 -1.43 15.62
CA LYS A 50 -0.64 -2.54 16.60
C LYS A 50 -0.08 -3.84 16.03
N LYS A 51 -0.12 -4.02 14.71
CA LYS A 51 0.40 -5.20 14.00
C LYS A 51 1.45 -4.84 12.96
N ALA A 52 2.08 -3.68 13.09
CA ALA A 52 3.02 -3.16 12.10
C ALA A 52 4.17 -4.13 11.78
N ALA A 53 4.69 -4.83 12.79
CA ALA A 53 5.77 -5.80 12.62
C ALA A 53 5.39 -7.00 11.73
N ASP A 54 4.13 -7.42 11.78
CA ASP A 54 3.63 -8.55 10.97
C ASP A 54 3.20 -8.08 9.57
N ILE A 55 2.66 -6.87 9.46
CA ILE A 55 2.15 -6.29 8.21
C ILE A 55 3.28 -5.84 7.29
N TYR A 56 4.28 -5.12 7.81
CA TYR A 56 5.33 -4.50 7.01
C TYR A 56 6.55 -5.42 6.83
N ARG A 57 6.29 -6.66 6.39
CA ARG A 57 7.33 -7.63 6.03
C ARG A 57 7.61 -7.60 4.54
N TYR A 58 8.89 -7.43 4.17
CA TYR A 58 9.33 -7.58 2.79
C TYR A 58 9.42 -9.05 2.38
N MET A 59 9.36 -9.28 1.08
CA MET A 59 9.45 -10.60 0.49
C MET A 59 10.92 -10.99 0.30
N ASN A 60 11.48 -11.70 1.29
CA ASN A 60 12.81 -12.28 1.22
C ASN A 60 12.72 -13.69 0.64
N PHE A 61 12.88 -13.82 -0.68
CA PHE A 61 12.67 -15.10 -1.39
C PHE A 61 13.61 -16.22 -0.92
N ASP A 62 14.78 -15.88 -0.42
CA ASP A 62 15.73 -16.82 0.19
C ASP A 62 15.21 -17.47 1.49
N GLN A 63 14.23 -16.83 2.14
CA GLN A 63 13.61 -17.28 3.39
C GLN A 63 12.27 -17.98 3.16
N ILE A 64 11.84 -18.11 1.90
CA ILE A 64 10.58 -18.75 1.52
C ILE A 64 10.91 -20.08 0.83
N GLU A 65 10.52 -21.18 1.46
CA GLU A 65 10.91 -22.54 1.07
C GLU A 65 10.54 -22.88 -0.38
N GLU A 66 9.39 -22.42 -0.84
CA GLU A 66 8.91 -22.63 -2.21
C GLU A 66 9.85 -22.00 -3.26
N PHE A 67 10.49 -20.87 -2.93
CA PHE A 67 11.45 -20.23 -3.84
C PHE A 67 12.85 -20.81 -3.69
N LYS A 68 13.26 -21.11 -2.45
CA LYS A 68 14.56 -21.70 -2.15
C LYS A 68 14.71 -23.09 -2.79
N SER A 69 13.71 -23.95 -2.66
CA SER A 69 13.73 -25.30 -3.23
C SER A 69 13.87 -25.30 -4.76
N VAL A 70 13.22 -24.35 -5.46
CA VAL A 70 13.40 -24.19 -6.91
C VAL A 70 14.81 -23.73 -7.24
N ALA A 71 15.34 -22.74 -6.50
CA ALA A 71 16.69 -22.23 -6.72
C ALA A 71 17.77 -23.30 -6.54
N ASP A 72 17.61 -24.20 -5.57
CA ASP A 72 18.56 -25.30 -5.30
C ASP A 72 18.65 -26.33 -6.44
N THR A 73 17.66 -26.37 -7.34
CA THR A 73 17.69 -27.27 -8.52
C THR A 73 18.50 -26.73 -9.71
N VAL A 74 18.92 -25.46 -9.65
CA VAL A 74 19.66 -24.81 -10.75
C VAL A 74 21.14 -25.15 -10.67
N THR A 75 21.66 -25.89 -11.66
CA THR A 75 23.09 -26.18 -11.82
C THR A 75 23.75 -25.17 -12.77
N VAL A 76 24.90 -24.61 -12.39
CA VAL A 76 25.74 -23.71 -13.20
C VAL A 76 26.78 -24.48 -13.99
#